data_AF-A0A946Y2F5-F1
#
_entry.id   AF-A0A946Y2F5-F1
#
_cell.length_a   1.000
_cell.length_b   1.000
_cell.length_c   1.000
_cell.angle_alpha   90.00
_cell.angle_beta   90.00
_cell.angle_gamma   90.00
#
_symmetry.space_group_name_H-M   'P 1'
#
loop_
_entity.id
_entity.type
_entity.pdbx_description
1 polymer ?
#
loop_
_entity_poly.entity_id
_entity_poly.type
_entity_poly.pdbx_seq_one_letter_code
_entity_poly.pdbx_strand_id
1 'polypeptide(L)'
;MKTTTSPRFFRAAALLAATLALSACASQPPACGSPTTKNLNAAVDDVKSSLRGGCIAHFDRFYDDLLRIAEGDPKPGNKRVFSEFLVWSSDEGLLSQRQAKDYYNRYFNVKFMSLAGDYNNCSHTCPRRDRVLLEMERELGDKERGLLKVSLDNEGYYRADELFQEVELVLEATCTACQAGR
;
A
#
# COMPACT_ATOMS: atom_id res chain seq x y z
N MET A 1 -51.89 -21.73 78.11
CA MET A 1 -52.81 -20.68 77.60
C MET A 1 -52.00 -19.83 76.62
N LYS A 2 -52.29 -19.66 75.34
CA LYS A 2 -53.46 -19.92 74.49
C LYS A 2 -52.98 -20.48 73.14
N THR A 3 -53.81 -21.34 72.58
CA THR A 3 -53.75 -21.96 71.24
C THR A 3 -54.31 -21.05 70.15
N THR A 4 -54.18 -21.52 68.89
CA THR A 4 -54.90 -21.14 67.64
C THR A 4 -54.28 -19.93 66.90
N THR A 5 -53.87 -20.00 65.63
CA THR A 5 -54.65 -20.41 64.44
C THR A 5 -53.74 -20.77 63.24
N SER A 6 -54.22 -21.67 62.38
CA SER A 6 -53.63 -22.26 61.16
C SER A 6 -54.36 -21.70 59.90
N PRO A 7 -54.17 -22.17 58.64
CA PRO A 7 -53.00 -22.32 57.77
C PRO A 7 -53.20 -21.65 56.36
N ARG A 8 -52.32 -22.05 55.41
CA ARG A 8 -52.40 -21.99 53.93
C ARG A 8 -51.74 -20.72 53.34
N PHE A 9 -50.91 -20.75 52.31
CA PHE A 9 -50.98 -21.48 51.04
C PHE A 9 -49.66 -21.30 50.26
N PHE A 10 -49.42 -22.21 49.30
CA PHE A 10 -48.54 -22.12 48.12
C PHE A 10 -47.01 -22.36 48.26
N ARG A 11 -46.64 -23.56 47.74
CA ARG A 11 -45.34 -23.98 47.23
C ARG A 11 -44.84 -23.05 46.12
N ALA A 12 -43.53 -22.80 46.05
CA ALA A 12 -42.74 -22.88 44.81
C ALA A 12 -41.24 -22.78 45.12
N ALA A 13 -40.48 -23.74 44.59
CA ALA A 13 -39.02 -23.76 44.60
C ALA A 13 -38.46 -22.72 43.63
N ALA A 14 -37.32 -22.10 43.97
CA ALA A 14 -36.55 -21.30 43.04
C ALA A 14 -35.08 -21.71 43.12
N LEU A 15 -34.62 -22.41 42.07
CA LEU A 15 -33.21 -22.66 41.78
C LEU A 15 -32.51 -21.32 41.46
N LEU A 16 -31.46 -20.97 42.20
CA LEU A 16 -30.53 -19.92 41.80
C LEU A 16 -29.55 -20.47 40.75
N ALA A 17 -29.81 -20.17 39.48
CA ALA A 17 -28.85 -20.33 38.40
C ALA A 17 -27.99 -19.06 38.29
N ALA A 18 -26.67 -19.23 38.43
CA ALA A 18 -25.67 -18.19 38.23
C ALA A 18 -25.59 -17.79 36.74
N THR A 19 -25.90 -16.53 36.42
CA THR A 19 -25.66 -15.94 35.10
C THR A 19 -24.40 -15.08 35.14
N LEU A 20 -23.27 -15.68 34.76
CA LEU A 20 -22.06 -14.96 34.36
C LEU A 20 -22.35 -14.29 33.01
N ALA A 21 -22.63 -12.99 33.02
CA ALA A 21 -22.72 -12.19 31.81
C ALA A 21 -21.31 -12.01 31.23
N LEU A 22 -20.95 -12.86 30.27
CA LEU A 22 -19.84 -12.59 29.34
C LEU A 22 -20.31 -11.47 28.41
N SER A 23 -20.07 -10.22 28.80
CA SER A 23 -20.15 -9.08 27.89
C SER A 23 -19.01 -9.22 26.87
N ALA A 24 -19.28 -9.91 25.76
CA ALA A 24 -18.45 -9.85 24.58
C ALA A 24 -18.50 -8.41 24.05
N CYS A 25 -17.39 -7.68 24.12
CA CYS A 25 -17.26 -6.40 23.44
C CYS A 25 -17.38 -6.65 21.93
N ALA A 26 -18.57 -6.43 21.37
CA ALA A 26 -18.76 -6.30 19.93
C ALA A 26 -18.21 -4.94 19.49
N SER A 27 -16.89 -4.79 19.45
CA SER A 27 -16.25 -3.64 18.80
C SER A 27 -16.48 -3.78 17.30
N GLN A 28 -17.32 -2.92 16.72
CA GLN A 28 -17.46 -2.84 15.27
C GLN A 28 -16.08 -2.50 14.66
N PRO A 29 -15.66 -3.19 13.59
CA PRO A 29 -14.40 -2.87 12.94
C PRO A 29 -14.42 -1.42 12.45
N PRO A 30 -13.28 -0.70 12.48
CA PRO A 30 -13.22 0.67 12.00
C PRO A 30 -13.65 0.75 10.54
N ALA A 31 -14.42 1.78 10.19
CA ALA A 31 -14.89 2.00 8.83
C ALA A 31 -13.73 2.52 7.95
N CYS A 32 -13.03 1.59 7.28
CA CYS A 32 -11.92 1.90 6.40
C CYS A 32 -12.40 2.23 4.98
N GLY A 33 -13.13 3.34 4.80
CA GLY A 33 -13.63 3.82 3.50
C GLY A 33 -12.61 4.67 2.73
N SER A 34 -12.74 4.76 1.41
CA SER A 34 -11.89 5.62 0.57
C SER A 34 -12.19 7.12 0.78
N PRO A 35 -11.21 8.02 0.61
CA PRO A 35 -11.43 9.47 0.65
C PRO A 35 -12.46 9.89 -0.40
N THR A 36 -13.37 10.79 -0.04
CA THR A 36 -14.43 11.29 -0.94
C THR A 36 -14.07 12.61 -1.60
N THR A 37 -13.10 13.33 -1.04
CA THR A 37 -12.62 14.62 -1.56
C THR A 37 -11.81 14.47 -2.84
N LYS A 38 -11.80 15.52 -3.66
CA LYS A 38 -10.95 15.65 -4.86
C LYS A 38 -9.65 16.42 -4.58
N ASN A 39 -9.52 17.02 -3.40
CA ASN A 39 -8.31 17.72 -3.00
C ASN A 39 -7.31 16.72 -2.42
N LEU A 40 -6.12 16.60 -3.03
CA LEU A 40 -5.11 15.62 -2.62
C LEU A 40 -4.65 15.80 -1.16
N ASN A 41 -4.43 17.03 -0.69
CA ASN A 41 -3.97 17.25 0.68
C ASN A 41 -5.04 16.85 1.71
N ALA A 42 -6.30 17.23 1.47
CA ALA A 42 -7.41 16.81 2.31
C ALA A 42 -7.57 15.27 2.29
N ALA A 43 -7.41 14.64 1.12
CA ALA A 43 -7.47 13.18 1.01
C ALA A 43 -6.34 12.51 1.80
N VAL A 44 -5.12 13.07 1.78
CA VAL A 44 -4.01 12.60 2.59
C VAL A 44 -4.35 12.68 4.07
N ASP A 45 -4.93 13.79 4.54
CA ASP A 45 -5.32 13.94 5.95
C ASP A 45 -6.41 12.92 6.37
N ASP A 46 -7.39 12.67 5.51
CA ASP A 46 -8.42 11.64 5.71
C ASP A 46 -7.80 10.24 5.81
N VAL A 47 -6.87 9.91 4.92
CA VAL A 47 -6.13 8.63 4.93
C VAL A 47 -5.29 8.51 6.20
N LYS A 48 -4.56 9.56 6.59
CA LYS A 48 -3.77 9.58 7.83
C LYS A 48 -4.64 9.30 9.05
N SER A 49 -5.80 9.94 9.13
CA SER A 49 -6.79 9.71 10.20
C SER A 49 -7.25 8.26 10.22
N SER A 50 -7.60 7.70 9.05
CA SER A 50 -8.05 6.31 8.91
C SER A 50 -6.96 5.31 9.32
N LEU A 51 -5.71 5.54 8.90
CA LEU A 51 -4.58 4.67 9.24
C LEU A 51 -4.30 4.66 10.74
N ARG A 52 -4.31 5.82 11.41
CA ARG A 52 -4.23 5.92 12.87
C ARG A 52 -5.41 5.25 13.58
N GLY A 53 -6.59 5.24 12.94
CA GLY A 53 -7.79 4.56 13.41
C GLY A 53 -7.78 3.04 13.25
N GLY A 54 -6.68 2.44 12.77
CA GLY A 54 -6.52 0.98 12.65
C GLY A 54 -6.71 0.40 11.24
N CYS A 55 -6.77 1.24 10.21
CA CYS A 55 -6.99 0.80 8.81
C CYS A 55 -5.70 0.44 8.04
N ILE A 56 -4.62 0.07 8.72
CA ILE A 56 -3.28 -0.16 8.12
C ILE A 56 -3.31 -1.23 7.02
N ALA A 57 -4.13 -2.27 7.18
CA ALA A 57 -4.30 -3.33 6.18
C ALA A 57 -4.81 -2.83 4.81
N HIS A 58 -5.31 -1.59 4.73
CA HIS A 58 -5.79 -0.97 3.50
C HIS A 58 -4.80 0.04 2.90
N PHE A 59 -3.56 0.10 3.38
CA PHE A 59 -2.56 1.07 2.93
C PHE A 59 -2.40 1.09 1.40
N ASP A 60 -2.26 -0.07 0.76
CA ASP A 60 -2.14 -0.18 -0.70
C ASP A 60 -3.30 0.48 -1.44
N ARG A 61 -4.53 0.20 -1.00
CA ARG A 61 -5.74 0.79 -1.58
C ARG A 61 -5.77 2.29 -1.36
N PHE A 62 -5.43 2.76 -0.16
CA PHE A 62 -5.37 4.20 0.11
C PHE A 62 -4.33 4.90 -0.75
N TYR A 63 -3.15 4.31 -0.93
CA TYR A 63 -2.12 4.86 -1.80
C TYR A 63 -2.60 4.96 -3.25
N ASP A 64 -3.30 3.93 -3.75
CA ASP A 64 -3.93 3.95 -5.08
C ASP A 64 -5.03 5.02 -5.22
N ASP A 65 -5.88 5.17 -4.19
CA ASP A 65 -6.91 6.21 -4.15
C ASP A 65 -6.27 7.62 -4.21
N LEU A 66 -5.18 7.84 -3.48
CA LEU A 66 -4.44 9.10 -3.51
C LEU A 66 -3.84 9.37 -4.89
N LEU A 67 -3.23 8.37 -5.55
CA LEU A 67 -2.73 8.48 -6.92
C LEU A 67 -3.86 8.89 -7.88
N ARG A 68 -5.02 8.21 -7.79
CA ARG A 68 -6.20 8.50 -8.62
C ARG A 68 -6.77 9.91 -8.40
N ILE A 69 -6.75 10.39 -7.15
CA ILE A 69 -7.15 11.77 -6.83
C ILE A 69 -6.16 12.76 -7.45
N ALA A 70 -4.87 12.50 -7.34
CA ALA A 70 -3.82 13.36 -7.89
C ALA A 70 -3.82 13.40 -9.43
N GLU A 71 -4.18 12.31 -10.10
CA GLU A 71 -4.40 12.28 -11.56
C GLU A 71 -5.52 13.23 -12.02
N GLY A 72 -6.52 13.47 -11.16
CA GLY A 72 -7.61 14.39 -11.44
C GLY A 72 -7.21 15.87 -11.35
N ASP A 73 -6.07 16.18 -10.72
CA ASP A 73 -5.53 17.53 -10.54
C ASP A 73 -3.98 17.48 -10.50
N PRO A 74 -3.33 17.18 -11.64
CA PRO A 74 -1.91 16.90 -11.70
C PRO A 74 -1.07 18.17 -11.53
N LYS A 75 -0.05 18.12 -10.65
CA LYS A 75 0.80 19.27 -10.32
C LYS A 75 2.24 18.84 -10.02
N PRO A 76 3.25 19.65 -10.37
CA PRO A 76 4.64 19.40 -9.97
C PRO A 76 4.84 19.16 -8.47
N GLY A 77 4.03 19.85 -7.65
CA GLY A 77 4.05 19.71 -6.20
C GLY A 77 3.57 18.35 -5.66
N ASN A 78 2.87 17.54 -6.45
CA ASN A 78 2.28 16.29 -5.95
C ASN A 78 3.35 15.28 -5.50
N LYS A 79 4.54 15.22 -6.14
CA LYS A 79 5.64 14.35 -5.69
C LYS A 79 6.02 14.60 -4.24
N ARG A 80 6.02 15.88 -3.84
CA ARG A 80 6.34 16.29 -2.47
C ARG A 80 5.28 15.78 -1.50
N VAL A 81 4.00 15.89 -1.85
CA VAL A 81 2.88 15.39 -1.02
C VAL A 81 3.00 13.89 -0.77
N PHE A 82 3.28 13.11 -1.82
CA PHE A 82 3.49 11.65 -1.68
C PHE A 82 4.74 11.32 -0.86
N SER A 83 5.85 12.04 -1.08
CA SER A 83 7.07 11.87 -0.29
C SER A 83 6.81 12.13 1.21
N GLU A 84 6.17 13.26 1.54
CA GLU A 84 5.85 13.63 2.92
C GLU A 84 4.87 12.64 3.57
N PHE A 85 3.89 12.13 2.81
CA PHE A 85 2.98 11.08 3.28
C PHE A 85 3.72 9.77 3.59
N LEU A 86 4.66 9.35 2.75
CA LEU A 86 5.43 8.12 2.94
C LEU A 86 6.44 8.24 4.08
N VAL A 87 7.09 9.40 4.23
CA VAL A 87 7.94 9.70 5.39
C VAL A 87 7.12 9.63 6.68
N TRP A 88 5.98 10.32 6.74
CA TRP A 88 5.06 10.25 7.88
C TRP A 88 4.62 8.81 8.17
N SER A 89 4.29 8.03 7.14
CA SER A 89 3.86 6.62 7.31
C SER A 89 4.97 5.76 7.91
N SER A 90 6.23 6.04 7.56
CA SER A 90 7.38 5.39 8.17
C SER A 90 7.60 5.82 9.62
N ASP A 91 7.45 7.11 9.93
CA ASP A 91 7.66 7.66 11.27
C ASP A 91 6.62 7.16 12.28
N GLU A 92 5.38 6.92 11.82
CA GLU A 92 4.30 6.32 12.63
C GLU A 92 4.43 4.78 12.73
N GLY A 93 5.44 4.18 12.11
CA GLY A 93 5.67 2.73 12.13
C GLY A 93 4.68 1.92 11.30
N LEU A 94 3.92 2.57 10.40
CA LEU A 94 2.97 1.89 9.49
C LEU A 94 3.69 1.16 8.37
N LEU A 95 4.83 1.72 7.93
CA LEU A 95 5.75 1.15 6.97
C LEU A 95 7.16 1.12 7.56
N SER A 96 7.98 0.18 7.11
CA SER A 96 9.44 0.34 7.25
C SER A 96 9.95 1.43 6.31
N GLN A 97 11.11 2.02 6.62
CA GLN A 97 11.78 2.98 5.73
C GLN A 97 12.00 2.41 4.32
N ARG A 98 12.28 1.10 4.23
CA ARG A 98 12.43 0.40 2.96
C ARG A 98 11.13 0.41 2.17
N GLN A 99 10.02 0.02 2.79
CA GLN A 99 8.71 0.03 2.13
C GLN A 99 8.31 1.45 1.69
N ALA A 100 8.51 2.47 2.53
CA ALA A 100 8.22 3.85 2.16
C ALA A 100 9.04 4.29 0.94
N LYS A 101 10.34 3.97 0.91
CA LYS A 101 11.21 4.22 -0.24
C LYS A 101 10.76 3.46 -1.49
N ASP A 102 10.30 2.22 -1.33
CA ASP A 102 9.83 1.36 -2.43
C ASP A 102 8.55 1.93 -3.07
N TYR A 103 7.56 2.36 -2.28
CA TYR A 103 6.38 3.07 -2.82
C TYR A 103 6.77 4.32 -3.59
N TYR A 104 7.69 5.12 -3.05
CA TYR A 104 8.12 6.34 -3.74
C TYR A 104 8.84 6.01 -5.05
N ASN A 105 9.78 5.06 -5.02
CA ASN A 105 10.62 4.72 -6.16
C ASN A 105 9.82 4.15 -7.34
N ARG A 106 8.84 3.31 -7.04
CA ARG A 106 7.98 2.68 -8.04
C ARG A 106 7.32 3.71 -8.96
N TYR A 107 6.82 4.81 -8.40
CA TYR A 107 6.04 5.81 -9.14
C TYR A 107 6.83 7.07 -9.51
N PHE A 108 7.74 7.53 -8.65
CA PHE A 108 8.29 8.90 -8.72
C PHE A 108 9.81 8.96 -8.92
N ASN A 109 10.50 7.83 -8.97
CA ASN A 109 11.92 7.75 -9.29
C ASN A 109 12.12 7.26 -10.73
N VAL A 110 13.13 7.83 -11.39
CA VAL A 110 13.54 7.45 -12.75
C VAL A 110 14.10 6.02 -12.77
N LYS A 111 14.88 5.65 -11.76
CA LYS A 111 15.51 4.32 -11.71
C LYS A 111 14.50 3.22 -11.43
N PHE A 112 14.68 2.09 -12.12
CA PHE A 112 13.84 0.91 -11.98
C PHE A 112 14.23 0.08 -10.75
N MET A 113 13.23 -0.31 -9.98
CA MET A 113 13.38 -1.27 -8.88
C MET A 113 13.54 -2.69 -9.39
N SER A 114 12.88 -3.02 -10.50
CA SER A 114 13.04 -4.29 -11.23
C SER A 114 14.48 -4.52 -11.72
N LEU A 115 15.28 -3.47 -11.86
CA LEU A 115 16.70 -3.55 -12.21
C LEU A 115 17.63 -3.76 -11.00
N ALA A 116 17.14 -3.97 -9.77
CA ALA A 116 17.94 -3.98 -8.55
C ALA A 116 18.86 -5.23 -8.34
N GLY A 117 19.37 -5.85 -9.40
CA GLY A 117 20.23 -7.03 -9.33
C GLY A 117 21.51 -6.91 -10.18
N ASP A 118 22.51 -7.74 -9.86
CA ASP A 118 23.73 -7.85 -10.65
C ASP A 118 23.44 -8.62 -11.94
N TYR A 119 23.25 -7.90 -13.05
CA TYR A 119 23.06 -8.47 -14.39
C TYR A 119 24.40 -8.76 -15.11
N ASN A 120 25.45 -9.02 -14.34
CA ASN A 120 26.83 -9.05 -14.82
C ASN A 120 27.33 -10.45 -15.22
N ASN A 121 26.49 -11.49 -15.19
CA ASN A 121 26.91 -12.86 -15.54
C ASN A 121 25.99 -13.51 -16.58
N CYS A 122 26.58 -14.20 -17.57
CA CYS A 122 25.82 -14.81 -18.65
C CYS A 122 24.81 -15.87 -18.16
N SER A 123 25.20 -16.68 -17.17
CA SER A 123 24.41 -17.82 -16.69
C SER A 123 23.17 -17.42 -15.90
N HIS A 124 23.18 -16.27 -15.20
CA HIS A 124 22.01 -15.80 -14.46
C HIS A 124 21.27 -14.65 -15.13
N THR A 125 21.91 -13.86 -15.99
CA THR A 125 21.25 -12.74 -16.70
C THR A 125 20.37 -13.26 -17.85
N CYS A 126 20.92 -14.05 -18.76
CA CYS A 126 20.24 -14.39 -20.01
C CYS A 126 18.99 -15.27 -19.86
N PRO A 127 18.95 -16.26 -18.96
CA PRO A 127 17.71 -17.01 -18.72
C PRO A 127 16.56 -16.18 -18.13
N ARG A 128 16.85 -14.99 -17.59
CA ARG A 128 15.87 -14.12 -16.93
C ARG A 128 15.58 -12.84 -17.71
N ARG A 129 16.25 -12.59 -18.83
CA ARG A 129 16.15 -11.34 -19.61
C ARG A 129 14.69 -10.92 -19.82
N ASP A 130 13.89 -11.79 -20.43
CA ASP A 130 12.51 -11.45 -20.80
C ASP A 130 11.64 -11.15 -19.57
N ARG A 131 11.90 -11.83 -18.45
CA ARG A 131 11.22 -11.56 -17.18
C ARG A 131 11.60 -10.18 -16.65
N VAL A 132 12.88 -9.81 -16.70
CA VAL A 132 13.35 -8.49 -16.23
C VAL A 132 12.74 -7.38 -17.08
N LEU A 133 12.77 -7.52 -18.41
CA LEU A 133 12.17 -6.54 -19.33
C LEU A 133 10.67 -6.39 -19.10
N LEU A 134 9.94 -7.50 -18.91
CA LEU A 134 8.51 -7.45 -18.59
C LEU A 134 8.23 -6.76 -17.23
N GLU A 135 9.06 -7.02 -16.22
CA GLU A 135 8.93 -6.36 -14.91
C GLU A 135 9.24 -4.85 -15.02
N MET A 136 10.23 -4.47 -15.82
CA MET A 136 10.56 -3.07 -16.10
C MET A 136 9.46 -2.38 -16.90
N GLU A 137 8.90 -2.99 -17.93
CA GLU A 137 7.81 -2.43 -18.73
C GLU A 137 6.58 -2.13 -17.86
N ARG A 138 6.22 -3.04 -16.96
CA ARG A 138 5.14 -2.82 -15.98
C ARG A 138 5.46 -1.65 -15.05
N GLU A 139 6.69 -1.57 -14.55
CA GLU A 139 7.12 -0.46 -13.71
C GLU A 139 7.17 0.87 -14.50
N LEU A 140 7.47 0.86 -15.80
CA LEU A 140 7.39 2.05 -16.65
C LEU A 140 5.95 2.60 -16.71
N GLY A 141 4.94 1.72 -16.71
CA GLY A 141 3.54 2.13 -16.55
C GLY A 141 3.25 2.80 -15.19
N ASP A 142 3.83 2.28 -14.11
CA ASP A 142 3.75 2.95 -12.79
C ASP A 142 4.48 4.31 -12.81
N LYS A 143 5.62 4.41 -13.49
CA LYS A 143 6.36 5.67 -13.67
C LYS A 143 5.61 6.66 -14.53
N GLU A 144 4.93 6.23 -15.59
CA GLU A 144 4.03 7.08 -16.38
C GLU A 144 2.95 7.67 -15.47
N ARG A 145 2.35 6.83 -14.63
CA ARG A 145 1.33 7.25 -13.68
C ARG A 145 1.87 8.31 -12.71
N GLY A 146 3.00 8.05 -12.05
CA GLY A 146 3.55 8.97 -11.06
C GLY A 146 4.21 10.22 -11.64
N LEU A 147 5.15 10.03 -12.57
CA LEU A 147 5.93 11.13 -13.16
C LEU A 147 5.06 11.98 -14.09
N LEU A 148 4.34 11.37 -15.02
CA LEU A 148 3.54 12.12 -16.00
C LEU A 148 2.17 12.50 -15.43
N LYS A 149 1.34 11.51 -15.09
CA LYS A 149 -0.10 11.72 -14.82
C LYS A 149 -0.38 12.31 -13.46
N VAL A 150 0.49 12.15 -12.47
CA VAL A 150 0.32 12.72 -11.12
C VAL A 150 1.11 14.02 -10.96
N SER A 151 2.31 14.11 -11.54
CA SER A 151 3.25 15.19 -11.21
C SER A 151 3.73 16.07 -12.37
N LEU A 152 3.32 15.81 -13.61
CA LEU A 152 3.76 16.60 -14.78
C LEU A 152 5.30 16.66 -14.95
N ASP A 153 6.02 15.69 -14.40
CA ASP A 153 7.46 15.50 -14.53
C ASP A 153 7.78 14.77 -15.85
N ASN A 154 7.54 15.46 -16.96
CA ASN A 154 7.77 14.95 -18.31
C ASN A 154 9.23 14.52 -18.50
N GLU A 155 10.18 15.34 -18.05
CA GLU A 155 11.61 15.05 -18.14
C GLU A 155 11.99 13.80 -17.33
N GLY A 156 11.45 13.65 -16.11
CA GLY A 156 11.61 12.44 -15.32
C GLY A 156 11.08 11.21 -16.05
N TYR A 157 9.89 11.29 -16.65
CA TYR A 157 9.30 10.17 -17.38
C TYR A 157 10.14 9.78 -18.61
N TYR A 158 10.51 10.74 -19.45
CA TYR A 158 11.31 10.45 -20.66
C TYR A 158 12.68 9.86 -20.32
N ARG A 159 13.31 10.29 -19.23
CA ARG A 159 14.54 9.65 -18.75
C ARG A 159 14.33 8.20 -18.29
N ALA A 160 13.17 7.87 -17.75
CA ALA A 160 12.85 6.49 -17.36
C ALA A 160 12.59 5.61 -18.59
N ASP A 161 11.90 6.15 -19.60
CA ASP A 161 11.69 5.48 -20.89
C ASP A 161 13.01 5.23 -21.63
N GLU A 162 13.89 6.23 -21.70
CA GLU A 162 15.24 6.09 -22.28
C GLU A 162 16.05 5.01 -21.55
N LEU A 163 16.06 5.03 -20.20
CA LEU A 163 16.74 4.00 -19.41
C LEU A 163 16.18 2.59 -19.68
N PHE A 164 14.87 2.45 -19.91
CA PHE A 164 14.29 1.16 -20.27
C PHE A 164 14.82 0.67 -21.62
N GLN A 165 14.84 1.53 -22.64
CA GLN A 165 15.37 1.21 -23.98
C GLN A 165 16.87 0.88 -23.94
N GLU A 166 17.65 1.64 -23.17
CA GLU A 166 19.08 1.36 -22.97
C GLU A 166 19.31 -0.03 -22.35
N VAL A 167 18.53 -0.38 -21.32
CA VAL A 167 18.65 -1.68 -20.66
C VAL A 167 18.24 -2.81 -21.59
N GLU A 168 17.18 -2.63 -22.39
CA GLU A 168 16.77 -3.60 -23.41
C GLU A 168 17.92 -3.90 -24.37
N LEU A 169 18.52 -2.86 -24.94
CA LEU A 169 19.66 -2.99 -25.85
C LEU A 169 20.87 -3.66 -25.18
N VAL A 170 21.22 -3.23 -23.97
CA VAL A 170 22.38 -3.78 -23.24
C VAL A 170 22.18 -5.25 -22.91
N LEU A 171 21.00 -5.65 -22.45
CA LEU A 171 20.71 -7.05 -22.13
C LEU A 171 20.67 -7.92 -23.38
N GLU A 172 20.12 -7.40 -24.49
CA GLU A 172 20.13 -8.10 -25.78
C GLU A 172 21.56 -8.31 -26.29
N ALA A 173 22.37 -7.25 -26.32
CA ALA A 173 23.77 -7.31 -26.75
C ALA A 173 24.59 -8.26 -25.85
N THR A 174 24.41 -8.18 -24.53
CA THR A 174 25.07 -9.05 -23.56
C THR A 174 24.75 -10.51 -23.84
N CYS A 175 23.48 -10.84 -24.04
CA CYS A 175 23.07 -12.23 -24.26
C CYS A 175 23.46 -12.78 -25.62
N THR A 176 23.48 -11.93 -26.65
CA THR A 176 24.04 -12.30 -27.97
C THR A 176 25.52 -12.63 -27.86
N ALA A 177 26.31 -11.80 -27.15
CA ALA A 177 27.72 -12.06 -26.93
C ALA A 177 27.96 -13.35 -26.12
N CYS A 178 27.17 -13.58 -25.07
CA CYS A 178 27.23 -14.81 -24.27
C CYS A 178 26.91 -16.08 -25.08
N GLN A 179 26.06 -15.99 -26.11
CA GLN A 179 25.77 -17.12 -27.01
C GLN A 179 26.89 -17.37 -28.01
N ALA A 180 27.49 -16.30 -28.56
CA ALA A 180 28.58 -16.41 -29.53
C ALA A 180 29.92 -16.88 -28.92
N GLY A 181 30.12 -16.65 -27.62
CA GLY A 181 31.30 -17.11 -26.88
C GLY A 181 31.19 -18.52 -26.28
N ARG A 182 30.06 -19.21 -26.49
CA ARG A 182 29.88 -20.64 -26.15
C ARG A 182 30.27 -21.51 -27.33
#